data_AF-A0A5J9TDS3-F1
#
_entry.id   AF-A0A5J9TDS3-F1
#
_cell.length_a   1.000
_cell.length_b   1.000
_cell.length_c   1.000
_cell.angle_alpha   90.00
_cell.angle_beta   90.00
_cell.angle_gamma   90.00
#
_symmetry.space_group_name_H-M   'P 1'
#
loop_
_entity.id
_entity.type
_entity.pdbx_description
1 polymer ?
#
loop_
_entity_poly.entity_id
_entity_poly.type
_entity_poly.pdbx_seq_one_letter_code
_entity_poly.pdbx_strand_id
1 'polypeptide(L)'
;MLGAALGLRLRVLRRRRRRRPRRRSRVAKEDPGREPVLLVSGMGGSVLHARRRSNPKFDLRVWVRILFADLDFKKYLWSRYNANTGYVESLDDDVEIAVPEDDHGLYAIDILDPSWFVELLHLSMVYHFHDMIDMLVDCGYEKGTTLFGYGYDFRQSNRIDKAMAGLRAKLETAYKTSGGKKVNIISHSMGGLLVRCFMSMNHDVFAKYVNKWICIASPFQGAPGCINDSLLTGLQFVYGFESFFFVSRWTMHQLLVECPSIYEMLPNPDFNWKEKPIIQVWRKNPEKDGIAELVLYEATDCVSLFEEALKNNEVLTYNGKTIALPFNMSVFKWATETRRILNTAQLPDTVSFYNIYGTSYDTPYDICYGSKTSPIGDMSEVCHTVPAYTYVDGDCTVPIESAMADGFSAKERVGVKADHRGLLCDENVFKLLKKWLGVSEINARHRLSKSKVVDLSPEGSC
;
A
#
# COMPACT_ATOMS: atom_id res chain seq x y z
N MET A 1 -27.75 46.54 -1.98
CA MET A 1 -26.51 47.16 -2.50
C MET A 1 -25.37 46.66 -1.62
N LEU A 2 -24.29 46.02 -2.06
CA LEU A 2 -23.60 45.98 -3.34
C LEU A 2 -23.47 44.53 -3.85
N GLY A 3 -23.58 44.34 -5.17
CA GLY A 3 -23.15 43.13 -5.84
C GLY A 3 -21.67 43.20 -6.21
N ALA A 4 -20.97 42.07 -6.15
CA ALA A 4 -19.66 41.88 -6.74
C ALA A 4 -19.75 40.74 -7.76
N ALA A 5 -19.62 41.13 -9.03
CA ALA A 5 -19.65 40.24 -10.18
C ALA A 5 -18.33 39.44 -10.28
N LEU A 6 -18.41 38.11 -10.28
CA LEU A 6 -17.30 37.25 -10.68
C LEU A 6 -17.20 37.26 -12.22
N GLY A 7 -16.24 38.01 -12.75
CA GLY A 7 -15.89 37.99 -14.17
C GLY A 7 -15.15 36.71 -14.55
N LEU A 8 -15.86 35.75 -15.14
CA LEU A 8 -15.28 34.54 -15.72
C LEU A 8 -14.54 34.88 -17.03
N ARG A 9 -13.20 34.94 -17.00
CA ARG A 9 -12.39 35.04 -18.25
C ARG A 9 -12.17 33.65 -18.85
N LEU A 10 -13.01 33.28 -19.82
CA LEU A 10 -12.76 32.15 -20.73
C LEU A 10 -11.52 32.44 -21.57
N ARG A 11 -10.42 31.69 -21.35
CA ARG A 11 -9.31 31.60 -22.30
C ARG A 11 -9.70 30.65 -23.43
N VAL A 12 -9.98 31.22 -24.60
CA VAL A 12 -10.17 30.47 -25.84
C VAL A 12 -8.84 29.82 -26.25
N LEU A 13 -8.72 28.50 -26.08
CA LEU A 13 -7.62 27.70 -26.60
C LEU A 13 -7.74 27.58 -28.12
N ARG A 14 -6.99 28.42 -28.85
CA ARG A 14 -6.82 28.31 -30.30
C ARG A 14 -6.15 26.98 -30.65
N ARG A 15 -6.88 26.06 -31.30
CA ARG A 15 -6.35 24.83 -31.92
C ARG A 15 -5.22 25.18 -32.89
N ARG A 16 -3.96 24.92 -32.51
CA ARG A 16 -2.83 24.87 -33.45
C ARG A 16 -2.73 23.46 -34.04
N ARG A 17 -2.94 23.36 -35.36
CA ARG A 17 -2.65 22.17 -36.19
C ARG A 17 -1.19 21.72 -35.95
N ARG A 18 -1.01 20.52 -35.38
CA ARG A 18 0.30 19.85 -35.30
C ARG A 18 0.79 19.54 -36.72
N ARG A 19 1.91 20.14 -37.13
CA ARG A 19 2.68 19.68 -38.30
C ARG A 19 3.37 18.36 -37.94
N ARG A 20 3.19 17.33 -38.77
CA ARG A 20 3.91 16.05 -38.67
C ARG A 20 5.42 16.28 -38.83
N PRO A 21 6.29 15.73 -37.97
CA PRO A 21 7.72 15.69 -38.25
C PRO A 21 8.01 14.63 -39.32
N ARG A 22 8.86 15.00 -40.29
CA ARG A 22 9.41 14.09 -41.31
C ARG A 22 10.22 12.97 -40.63
N ARG A 23 9.94 11.71 -41.01
CA ARG A 23 10.78 10.54 -40.75
C ARG A 23 12.21 10.83 -41.25
N ARG A 24 13.17 10.94 -40.35
CA ARG A 24 14.57 10.64 -40.62
C ARG A 24 14.86 9.29 -39.98
N SER A 25 15.02 8.26 -40.81
CA SER A 25 15.56 6.96 -40.44
C SER A 25 17.00 7.14 -39.98
N ARG A 26 17.21 7.30 -38.67
CA ARG A 26 18.48 6.91 -38.05
C ARG A 26 18.35 5.43 -37.75
N VAL A 27 19.22 4.65 -38.37
CA VAL A 27 19.51 3.27 -37.95
C VAL A 27 19.92 3.36 -36.48
N ALA A 28 19.02 2.95 -35.59
CA ALA A 28 19.35 2.79 -34.19
C ALA A 28 20.38 1.66 -34.13
N LYS A 29 21.56 1.96 -33.57
CA LYS A 29 22.38 0.89 -33.01
C LYS A 29 21.49 0.16 -32.02
N GLU A 30 21.34 -1.16 -32.19
CA GLU A 30 20.71 -2.02 -31.19
C GLU A 30 21.48 -1.84 -29.88
N ASP A 31 20.92 -1.03 -28.99
CA ASP A 31 21.33 -0.99 -27.59
C ASP A 31 21.03 -2.38 -27.03
N PRO A 32 21.99 -3.11 -26.43
CA PRO A 32 21.69 -4.39 -25.80
C PRO A 32 20.62 -4.15 -24.73
N GLY A 33 19.34 -4.42 -25.06
CA GLY A 33 18.16 -3.91 -24.35
C GLY A 33 18.24 -3.90 -22.81
N ARG A 34 17.67 -2.89 -22.15
CA ARG A 34 17.76 -2.78 -20.68
C ARG A 34 17.13 -4.00 -20.00
N GLU A 35 17.68 -4.38 -18.84
CA GLU A 35 17.04 -5.37 -17.96
C GLU A 35 15.66 -4.82 -17.54
N PRO A 36 14.56 -5.58 -17.74
CA PRO A 36 13.23 -5.06 -17.47
C PRO A 36 13.00 -4.85 -15.97
N VAL A 37 12.17 -3.88 -15.63
CA VAL A 37 11.73 -3.56 -14.27
C VAL A 37 10.25 -3.87 -14.11
N LEU A 38 9.90 -4.55 -13.02
CA LEU A 38 8.54 -4.79 -12.58
C LEU A 38 8.30 -4.11 -11.23
N LEU A 39 7.38 -3.15 -11.20
CA LEU A 39 6.95 -2.46 -9.99
C LEU A 39 5.81 -3.23 -9.33
N VAL A 40 5.90 -3.49 -8.02
CA VAL A 40 4.88 -4.20 -7.24
C VAL A 40 4.40 -3.32 -6.09
N SER A 41 3.10 -3.04 -6.08
CA SER A 41 2.46 -2.15 -5.11
C SER A 41 2.35 -2.73 -3.69
N GLY A 42 2.12 -1.86 -2.71
CA GLY A 42 1.74 -2.23 -1.34
C GLY A 42 0.22 -2.23 -1.11
N MET A 43 -0.16 -2.34 0.16
CA MET A 43 -1.57 -2.23 0.60
C MET A 43 -2.15 -0.87 0.24
N GLY A 44 -3.35 -0.85 -0.33
CA GLY A 44 -4.03 0.38 -0.75
C GLY A 44 -3.40 1.07 -1.97
N GLY A 45 -2.25 0.60 -2.48
CA GLY A 45 -1.53 1.22 -3.60
C GLY A 45 -1.96 0.78 -5.00
N SER A 46 -3.08 0.04 -5.10
CA SER A 46 -3.62 -0.45 -6.37
C SER A 46 -5.03 0.08 -6.59
N VAL A 47 -5.31 0.60 -7.78
CA VAL A 47 -6.66 0.97 -8.19
C VAL A 47 -7.56 -0.28 -8.24
N LEU A 48 -8.72 -0.23 -7.59
CA LEU A 48 -9.74 -1.28 -7.63
C LEU A 48 -10.99 -0.78 -8.34
N HIS A 49 -11.50 -1.61 -9.24
CA HIS A 49 -12.74 -1.40 -9.96
C HIS A 49 -13.77 -2.45 -9.55
N ALA A 50 -15.02 -2.03 -9.41
CA ALA A 50 -16.17 -2.90 -9.29
C ALA A 50 -16.78 -3.13 -10.68
N ARG A 51 -16.90 -4.40 -11.06
CA ARG A 51 -17.55 -4.86 -12.29
C ARG A 51 -18.78 -5.69 -11.95
N ARG A 52 -19.77 -5.72 -12.84
CA ARG A 52 -20.96 -6.55 -12.66
C ARG A 52 -20.95 -7.75 -13.60
N ARG A 53 -21.24 -8.94 -13.08
CA ARG A 53 -21.38 -10.17 -13.87
C ARG A 53 -22.55 -10.06 -14.85
N SER A 54 -23.64 -9.46 -14.39
CA SER A 54 -24.87 -9.20 -15.14
C SER A 54 -24.71 -8.14 -16.23
N ASN A 55 -23.77 -7.21 -16.05
CA ASN A 55 -23.54 -6.09 -16.97
C ASN A 55 -22.04 -5.86 -17.22
N PRO A 56 -21.48 -6.48 -18.27
CA PRO A 56 -20.07 -6.32 -18.63
C PRO A 56 -19.64 -4.89 -18.96
N LYS A 57 -20.58 -3.96 -19.20
CA LYS A 57 -20.28 -2.54 -19.45
C LYS A 57 -20.15 -1.73 -18.16
N PHE A 58 -20.58 -2.28 -17.02
CA PHE A 58 -20.41 -1.63 -15.73
C PHE A 58 -18.97 -1.85 -15.25
N ASP A 59 -18.20 -0.78 -15.25
CA ASP A 59 -16.84 -0.74 -14.74
C ASP A 59 -16.64 0.57 -13.98
N LEU A 60 -16.64 0.49 -12.64
CA LEU A 60 -16.60 1.65 -11.75
C LEU A 60 -15.36 1.58 -10.86
N ARG A 61 -14.49 2.59 -10.90
CA ARG A 61 -13.44 2.74 -9.88
C ARG A 61 -14.09 2.88 -8.50
N VAL A 62 -13.65 2.09 -7.55
CA VAL A 62 -14.12 2.10 -6.15
C VAL A 62 -13.00 2.40 -5.16
N TRP A 63 -11.75 2.28 -5.60
CA TRP A 63 -10.56 2.66 -4.84
C TRP A 63 -9.40 3.04 -5.78
N VAL A 64 -8.57 4.05 -5.51
CA VAL A 64 -8.81 5.15 -4.57
C VAL A 64 -9.75 6.16 -5.23
N ARG A 65 -10.63 6.77 -4.43
CA ARG A 65 -11.50 7.86 -4.87
C ARG A 65 -11.62 8.93 -3.81
N ILE A 66 -11.74 10.17 -4.26
CA ILE A 66 -12.06 11.34 -3.44
C ILE A 66 -13.57 11.59 -3.48
N LEU A 67 -14.18 11.59 -4.66
CA LEU A 67 -15.62 11.86 -4.79
C LEU A 67 -16.47 10.61 -4.52
N PHE A 68 -17.42 10.74 -3.59
CA PHE A 68 -18.31 9.66 -3.12
C PHE A 68 -17.56 8.43 -2.58
N ALA A 69 -16.35 8.63 -2.05
CA ALA A 69 -15.46 7.58 -1.58
C ALA A 69 -16.19 6.61 -0.64
N ASP A 70 -16.78 7.12 0.44
CA ASP A 70 -17.50 6.30 1.42
C ASP A 70 -18.71 5.56 0.83
N LEU A 71 -19.53 6.22 0.01
CA LEU A 71 -20.75 5.60 -0.51
C LEU A 71 -20.45 4.43 -1.44
N ASP A 72 -19.55 4.62 -2.40
CA ASP A 72 -19.20 3.58 -3.35
C ASP A 72 -18.35 2.47 -2.69
N PHE A 73 -17.49 2.83 -1.73
CA PHE A 73 -16.75 1.84 -0.96
C PHE A 73 -17.67 0.92 -0.16
N LYS A 74 -18.65 1.48 0.58
CA LYS A 74 -19.64 0.69 1.33
C LYS A 74 -20.44 -0.23 0.42
N LYS A 75 -20.84 0.27 -0.75
CA LYS A 75 -21.71 -0.45 -1.67
C LYS A 75 -21.00 -1.62 -2.36
N TYR A 76 -19.74 -1.43 -2.74
CA TYR A 76 -19.04 -2.34 -3.65
C TYR A 76 -17.82 -3.04 -3.04
N LEU A 77 -17.13 -2.44 -2.07
CA LEU A 77 -15.89 -3.01 -1.50
C LEU A 77 -16.09 -3.75 -0.19
N TRP A 78 -17.12 -3.45 0.60
CA TRP A 78 -17.47 -4.30 1.74
C TRP A 78 -17.67 -5.74 1.30
N SER A 79 -16.99 -6.64 2.01
CA SER A 79 -16.76 -8.02 1.61
C SER A 79 -16.64 -8.90 2.83
N ARG A 80 -16.74 -10.21 2.64
CA ARG A 80 -16.52 -11.22 3.68
C ARG A 80 -15.49 -12.23 3.23
N TYR A 81 -14.68 -12.69 4.18
CA TYR A 81 -13.79 -13.80 3.93
C TYR A 81 -14.56 -15.12 3.89
N ASN A 82 -14.37 -15.87 2.82
CA ASN A 82 -14.90 -17.20 2.65
C ASN A 82 -13.81 -18.23 2.97
N ALA A 83 -13.95 -18.90 4.12
CA ALA A 83 -12.96 -19.86 4.60
C ALA A 83 -12.77 -21.09 3.71
N ASN A 84 -13.77 -21.42 2.86
CA ASN A 84 -13.67 -22.56 1.93
C ASN A 84 -12.82 -22.22 0.72
N THR A 85 -12.89 -20.98 0.23
CA THR A 85 -12.17 -20.53 -0.97
C THR A 85 -10.86 -19.83 -0.62
N GLY A 86 -10.75 -19.26 0.59
CA GLY A 86 -9.63 -18.40 0.99
C GLY A 86 -9.72 -16.98 0.44
N TYR A 87 -10.85 -16.62 -0.18
CA TYR A 87 -11.06 -15.32 -0.81
C TYR A 87 -11.89 -14.38 0.05
N VAL A 88 -11.61 -13.09 -0.09
CA VAL A 88 -12.48 -11.99 0.33
C VAL A 88 -13.45 -11.68 -0.81
N GLU A 89 -14.72 -11.98 -0.59
CA GLU A 89 -15.79 -11.95 -1.59
C GLU A 89 -16.75 -10.79 -1.29
N SER A 90 -17.15 -10.04 -2.33
CA SER A 90 -18.08 -8.91 -2.21
C SER A 90 -19.41 -9.35 -1.59
N LEU A 91 -20.08 -8.45 -0.86
CA LEU A 91 -21.41 -8.73 -0.30
C LEU A 91 -22.53 -8.85 -1.36
N ASP A 92 -22.32 -8.33 -2.57
CA ASP A 92 -23.20 -8.49 -3.73
C ASP A 92 -22.56 -9.51 -4.68
N ASP A 93 -23.19 -10.68 -4.86
CA ASP A 93 -22.69 -11.79 -5.69
C ASP A 93 -22.51 -11.39 -7.18
N ASP A 94 -23.23 -10.36 -7.62
CA ASP A 94 -23.09 -9.80 -8.97
C ASP A 94 -21.83 -8.93 -9.11
N VAL A 95 -21.20 -8.51 -8.01
CA VAL A 95 -20.05 -7.59 -8.01
C VAL A 95 -18.74 -8.37 -7.92
N GLU A 96 -17.90 -8.20 -8.94
CA GLU A 96 -16.52 -8.66 -8.95
C GLU A 96 -15.57 -7.47 -8.81
N ILE A 97 -14.57 -7.62 -7.94
CA ILE A 97 -13.49 -6.64 -7.82
C ILE A 97 -12.34 -7.03 -8.74
N ALA A 98 -11.95 -6.07 -9.58
CA ALA A 98 -10.89 -6.22 -10.56
C ALA A 98 -9.86 -5.11 -10.41
N VAL A 99 -8.60 -5.46 -10.69
CA VAL A 99 -7.52 -4.49 -10.82
C VAL A 99 -7.33 -4.21 -12.32
N PRO A 100 -7.27 -2.93 -12.74
CA PRO A 100 -6.98 -2.58 -14.12
C PRO A 100 -5.61 -3.09 -14.59
N GLU A 101 -5.55 -3.61 -15.81
CA GLU A 101 -4.31 -4.09 -16.44
C GLU A 101 -3.77 -3.11 -17.50
N ASP A 102 -4.44 -1.97 -17.65
CA ASP A 102 -4.08 -0.90 -18.57
C ASP A 102 -2.64 -0.40 -18.34
N ASP A 103 -2.04 0.10 -19.42
CA ASP A 103 -0.64 0.55 -19.43
C ASP A 103 0.31 -0.52 -18.85
N HIS A 104 0.05 -1.79 -19.20
CA HIS A 104 0.84 -2.94 -18.74
C HIS A 104 0.84 -3.12 -17.21
N GLY A 105 -0.25 -2.71 -16.55
CA GLY A 105 -0.41 -2.73 -15.10
C GLY A 105 0.18 -1.51 -14.38
N LEU A 106 0.80 -0.57 -15.12
CA LEU A 106 1.31 0.67 -14.52
C LEU A 106 0.16 1.60 -14.12
N TYR A 107 -0.92 1.67 -14.90
CA TYR A 107 -2.07 2.52 -14.59
C TYR A 107 -2.63 2.26 -13.18
N ALA A 108 -2.67 0.99 -12.76
CA ALA A 108 -3.20 0.61 -11.46
C ALA A 108 -2.38 1.13 -10.27
N ILE A 109 -1.10 1.48 -10.48
CA ILE A 109 -0.15 1.82 -9.40
C ILE A 109 0.48 3.21 -9.57
N ASP A 110 0.13 3.94 -10.63
CA ASP A 110 0.70 5.24 -11.00
C ASP A 110 0.08 6.38 -10.14
N ILE A 111 -1.09 6.87 -10.55
CA ILE A 111 -1.91 7.85 -9.83
C ILE A 111 -3.21 7.15 -9.42
N LEU A 112 -3.46 7.02 -8.12
CA LEU A 112 -4.56 6.19 -7.59
C LEU A 112 -5.95 6.80 -7.78
N ASP A 113 -6.04 8.13 -7.92
CA ASP A 113 -7.27 8.82 -8.33
C ASP A 113 -6.98 9.79 -9.49
N PRO A 114 -6.99 9.32 -10.75
CA PRO A 114 -6.75 10.17 -11.93
C PRO A 114 -8.03 10.93 -12.32
N SER A 115 -8.68 11.58 -11.36
CA SER A 115 -9.82 12.47 -11.65
C SER A 115 -9.32 13.82 -12.15
N TRP A 116 -10.05 14.43 -13.08
CA TRP A 116 -9.70 15.75 -13.63
C TRP A 116 -9.49 16.82 -12.56
N PHE A 117 -10.18 16.69 -11.41
CA PHE A 117 -10.05 17.60 -10.27
C PHE A 117 -8.71 17.41 -9.54
N VAL A 118 -8.29 16.16 -9.32
CA VAL A 118 -6.98 15.83 -8.75
C VAL A 118 -5.85 16.34 -9.65
N GLU A 119 -5.95 16.09 -10.95
CA GLU A 119 -4.94 16.52 -11.92
C GLU A 119 -4.85 18.05 -11.99
N LEU A 120 -6.00 18.75 -11.92
CA LEU A 120 -6.04 20.21 -11.94
C LEU A 120 -5.44 20.84 -10.68
N LEU A 121 -5.63 20.21 -9.52
CA LEU A 121 -5.14 20.70 -8.24
C LEU A 121 -3.80 20.12 -7.80
N HIS A 122 -3.22 19.19 -8.58
CA HIS A 122 -1.99 18.49 -8.26
C HIS A 122 -1.97 17.92 -6.83
N LEU A 123 -3.04 17.19 -6.46
CA LEU A 123 -3.11 16.54 -5.15
C LEU A 123 -2.13 15.36 -5.11
N SER A 124 -0.86 15.63 -4.78
CA SER A 124 0.23 14.64 -4.70
C SER A 124 -0.08 13.48 -3.75
N MET A 125 -1.05 13.65 -2.85
CA MET A 125 -1.54 12.65 -1.90
C MET A 125 -2.08 11.37 -2.55
N VAL A 126 -2.37 11.35 -3.86
CA VAL A 126 -2.81 10.13 -4.58
C VAL A 126 -1.78 9.65 -5.60
N TYR A 127 -0.63 10.31 -5.69
CA TYR A 127 0.50 9.86 -6.49
C TYR A 127 1.17 8.73 -5.72
N HIS A 128 1.38 7.58 -6.38
CA HIS A 128 1.95 6.40 -5.75
C HIS A 128 3.31 6.06 -6.37
N PHE A 129 3.36 5.36 -7.51
CA PHE A 129 4.61 5.14 -8.25
C PHE A 129 4.92 6.22 -9.29
N HIS A 130 4.08 7.25 -9.44
CA HIS A 130 4.18 8.24 -10.51
C HIS A 130 5.59 8.78 -10.74
N ASP A 131 6.20 9.37 -9.71
CA ASP A 131 7.52 10.00 -9.83
C ASP A 131 8.62 8.95 -10.13
N MET A 132 8.47 7.73 -9.62
CA MET A 132 9.38 6.63 -9.92
C MET A 132 9.23 6.13 -11.37
N ILE A 133 8.01 6.05 -11.88
CA ILE A 133 7.72 5.70 -13.27
C ILE A 133 8.34 6.74 -14.20
N ASP A 134 8.11 8.04 -13.92
CA ASP A 134 8.68 9.14 -14.68
C ASP A 134 10.22 9.11 -14.64
N MET A 135 10.80 8.88 -13.47
CA MET A 135 12.25 8.73 -13.31
C MET A 135 12.81 7.57 -14.15
N LEU A 136 12.15 6.40 -14.15
CA LEU A 136 12.57 5.25 -14.95
C LEU A 136 12.44 5.53 -16.45
N VAL A 137 11.35 6.18 -16.88
CA VAL A 137 11.18 6.61 -18.28
C VAL A 137 12.28 7.60 -18.70
N ASP A 138 12.65 8.55 -17.83
CA ASP A 138 13.76 9.49 -18.07
C ASP A 138 15.15 8.78 -18.11
N CYS A 139 15.27 7.61 -17.48
CA CYS A 139 16.40 6.70 -17.62
C CYS A 139 16.35 5.80 -18.87
N GLY A 140 15.32 5.94 -19.72
CA GLY A 140 15.17 5.23 -20.98
C GLY A 140 14.45 3.88 -20.88
N TYR A 141 13.70 3.64 -19.81
CA TYR A 141 12.78 2.51 -19.75
C TYR A 141 11.53 2.77 -20.60
N GLU A 142 11.03 1.71 -21.25
CA GLU A 142 9.88 1.77 -22.15
C GLU A 142 8.74 0.94 -21.57
N LYS A 143 7.61 1.60 -21.29
CA LYS A 143 6.39 0.95 -20.81
C LYS A 143 5.99 -0.19 -21.75
N GLY A 144 5.70 -1.36 -21.19
CA GLY A 144 5.30 -2.55 -21.96
C GLY A 144 6.43 -3.33 -22.65
N THR A 145 7.66 -2.80 -22.63
CA THR A 145 8.84 -3.50 -23.18
C THR A 145 9.85 -3.80 -22.08
N THR A 146 10.24 -2.78 -21.32
CA THR A 146 11.20 -2.88 -20.21
C THR A 146 10.67 -2.32 -18.88
N LEU A 147 9.47 -1.74 -18.84
CA LEU A 147 8.84 -1.27 -17.61
C LEU A 147 7.40 -1.78 -17.51
N PHE A 148 7.09 -2.38 -16.37
CA PHE A 148 5.81 -3.02 -16.08
C PHE A 148 5.35 -2.71 -14.67
N GLY A 149 4.04 -2.70 -14.46
CA GLY A 149 3.42 -2.57 -13.14
C GLY A 149 2.63 -3.82 -12.77
N TYR A 150 2.55 -4.08 -11.48
CA TYR A 150 1.71 -5.11 -10.91
C TYR A 150 0.98 -4.57 -9.68
N GLY A 151 -0.24 -4.11 -9.93
CA GLY A 151 -1.25 -3.93 -8.89
C GLY A 151 -2.01 -5.23 -8.65
N TYR A 152 -2.54 -5.40 -7.45
CA TYR A 152 -3.32 -6.57 -7.07
C TYR A 152 -4.40 -6.19 -6.05
N ASP A 153 -5.37 -7.08 -5.83
CA ASP A 153 -6.40 -6.86 -4.82
C ASP A 153 -5.79 -6.99 -3.43
N PHE A 154 -5.38 -5.85 -2.85
CA PHE A 154 -4.70 -5.76 -1.56
C PHE A 154 -5.55 -6.23 -0.38
N ARG A 155 -6.83 -6.54 -0.58
CA ARG A 155 -7.70 -7.11 0.45
C ARG A 155 -7.42 -8.60 0.66
N GLN A 156 -6.93 -9.27 -0.38
CA GLN A 156 -6.69 -10.71 -0.38
C GLN A 156 -5.37 -11.06 0.33
N SER A 157 -5.20 -12.35 0.64
CA SER A 157 -3.93 -12.90 1.14
C SER A 157 -2.78 -12.67 0.14
N ASN A 158 -1.57 -12.41 0.66
CA ASN A 158 -0.34 -12.25 -0.13
C ASN A 158 0.06 -13.53 -0.88
N ARG A 159 -0.55 -14.68 -0.56
CA ARG A 159 -0.36 -15.97 -1.24
C ARG A 159 -1.60 -16.46 -1.99
N ILE A 160 -2.60 -15.61 -2.22
CA ILE A 160 -3.79 -16.00 -2.97
C ILE A 160 -3.42 -16.37 -4.41
N ASP A 161 -4.00 -17.44 -4.93
CA ASP A 161 -3.65 -18.03 -6.23
C ASP A 161 -3.78 -17.02 -7.38
N LYS A 162 -4.82 -16.17 -7.40
CA LYS A 162 -4.98 -15.11 -8.41
C LYS A 162 -3.79 -14.15 -8.42
N ALA A 163 -3.29 -13.75 -7.25
CA ALA A 163 -2.16 -12.83 -7.14
C ALA A 163 -0.82 -13.52 -7.47
N MET A 164 -0.67 -14.79 -7.13
CA MET A 164 0.52 -15.58 -7.50
C MET A 164 0.57 -15.84 -9.01
N ALA A 165 -0.55 -16.24 -9.60
CA ALA A 165 -0.67 -16.49 -11.04
C ALA A 165 -0.47 -15.20 -11.85
N GLY A 166 -1.04 -14.08 -11.40
CA GLY A 166 -0.85 -12.77 -12.02
C GLY A 166 0.62 -12.32 -12.01
N LEU A 167 1.30 -12.44 -10.87
CA LEU A 167 2.72 -12.08 -10.76
C LEU A 167 3.58 -12.97 -11.67
N ARG A 168 3.32 -14.28 -11.71
CA ARG A 168 3.98 -15.19 -12.65
C ARG A 168 3.79 -14.76 -14.09
N ALA A 169 2.56 -14.45 -14.50
CA ALA A 169 2.25 -14.02 -15.87
C ALA A 169 2.97 -12.72 -16.23
N LYS A 170 3.07 -11.76 -15.30
CA LYS A 170 3.83 -10.51 -15.49
C LYS A 170 5.32 -10.77 -15.66
N LEU A 171 5.93 -11.61 -14.82
CA LEU A 171 7.34 -11.98 -14.95
C LEU A 171 7.63 -12.68 -16.29
N GLU A 172 6.79 -13.63 -16.69
CA GLU A 172 6.92 -14.32 -17.98
C GLU A 172 6.76 -13.36 -19.16
N THR A 173 5.82 -12.42 -19.08
CA THR A 173 5.60 -11.40 -20.11
C THR A 173 6.82 -10.50 -20.22
N ALA A 174 7.27 -9.91 -19.10
CA ALA A 174 8.42 -9.02 -19.07
C ALA A 174 9.71 -9.69 -19.55
N TYR A 175 9.94 -10.96 -19.18
CA TYR A 175 11.06 -11.76 -19.68
C TYR A 175 10.99 -11.94 -21.20
N LYS A 176 9.82 -12.29 -21.76
CA LYS A 176 9.65 -12.51 -23.20
C LYS A 176 9.81 -11.21 -24.00
N THR A 177 9.15 -10.13 -23.56
CA THR A 177 9.14 -8.84 -24.28
C THR A 177 10.49 -8.13 -24.26
N SER A 178 11.31 -8.39 -23.23
CA SER A 178 12.68 -7.84 -23.08
C SER A 178 13.77 -8.69 -23.77
N GLY A 179 13.39 -9.65 -24.62
CA GLY A 179 14.36 -10.47 -25.34
C GLY A 179 15.04 -11.54 -24.47
N GLY A 180 14.35 -12.05 -23.46
CA GLY A 180 14.84 -13.11 -22.56
C GLY A 180 15.72 -12.60 -21.43
N LYS A 181 15.59 -11.33 -21.05
CA LYS A 181 16.34 -10.75 -19.92
C LYS A 181 15.59 -10.99 -18.62
N LYS A 182 16.33 -11.38 -17.58
CA LYS A 182 15.77 -11.53 -16.23
C LYS A 182 15.32 -10.17 -15.69
N VAL A 183 14.25 -10.20 -14.90
CA VAL A 183 13.49 -9.05 -14.42
C VAL A 183 14.04 -8.54 -13.09
N ASN A 184 14.15 -7.23 -12.95
CA ASN A 184 14.43 -6.53 -11.71
C ASN A 184 13.09 -6.14 -11.05
N ILE A 185 12.77 -6.72 -9.90
CA ILE A 185 11.56 -6.40 -9.15
C ILE A 185 11.84 -5.22 -8.22
N ILE A 186 10.98 -4.22 -8.21
CA ILE A 186 10.93 -3.17 -7.18
C ILE A 186 9.57 -3.29 -6.48
N SER A 187 9.59 -3.64 -5.19
CA SER A 187 8.37 -3.82 -4.40
C SER A 187 8.28 -2.80 -3.29
N HIS A 188 7.08 -2.29 -2.99
CA HIS A 188 6.82 -1.39 -1.87
C HIS A 188 5.94 -2.03 -0.79
N SER A 189 6.27 -1.78 0.48
CA SER A 189 5.42 -2.13 1.63
C SER A 189 4.99 -3.60 1.59
N MET A 190 3.70 -3.88 1.75
CA MET A 190 3.12 -5.23 1.67
C MET A 190 3.46 -5.98 0.37
N GLY A 191 3.74 -5.29 -0.73
CA GLY A 191 4.19 -5.91 -1.97
C GLY A 191 5.49 -6.71 -1.80
N GLY A 192 6.33 -6.34 -0.84
CA GLY A 192 7.50 -7.13 -0.46
C GLY A 192 7.13 -8.48 0.16
N LEU A 193 6.06 -8.53 0.96
CA LEU A 193 5.53 -9.79 1.51
C LEU A 193 4.92 -10.67 0.42
N LEU A 194 4.18 -10.08 -0.52
CA LEU A 194 3.65 -10.79 -1.69
C LEU A 194 4.76 -11.42 -2.52
N VAL A 195 5.81 -10.65 -2.84
CA VAL A 195 6.98 -11.14 -3.58
C VAL A 195 7.68 -12.26 -2.81
N ARG A 196 7.78 -12.15 -1.48
CA ARG A 196 8.35 -13.20 -0.61
C ARG A 196 7.51 -14.48 -0.61
N CYS A 197 6.18 -14.37 -0.52
CA CYS A 197 5.28 -15.52 -0.66
C CYS A 197 5.45 -16.18 -2.02
N PHE A 198 5.47 -15.40 -3.09
CA PHE A 198 5.65 -15.89 -4.45
C PHE A 198 6.99 -16.63 -4.61
N MET A 199 8.09 -16.05 -4.11
CA MET A 199 9.41 -16.67 -4.12
C MET A 199 9.44 -17.99 -3.35
N SER A 200 8.82 -18.05 -2.18
CA SER A 200 8.77 -19.27 -1.36
C SER A 200 7.98 -20.40 -2.04
N MET A 201 6.83 -20.06 -2.64
CA MET A 201 5.94 -21.03 -3.27
C MET A 201 6.31 -21.40 -4.72
N ASN A 202 7.06 -20.53 -5.41
CA ASN A 202 7.42 -20.66 -6.83
C ASN A 202 8.93 -20.45 -7.03
N HIS A 203 9.74 -21.08 -6.19
CA HIS A 203 11.19 -20.86 -6.13
C HIS A 203 11.90 -20.97 -7.49
N ASP A 204 11.60 -22.03 -8.26
CA ASP A 204 12.19 -22.25 -9.59
C ASP A 204 11.81 -21.16 -10.60
N VAL A 205 10.55 -20.69 -10.55
CA VAL A 205 10.04 -19.62 -11.41
C VAL A 205 10.72 -18.30 -11.05
N PHE A 206 10.86 -18.03 -9.76
CA PHE A 206 11.55 -16.85 -9.26
C PHE A 206 13.03 -16.85 -9.68
N ALA A 207 13.75 -17.94 -9.44
CA ALA A 207 15.16 -18.09 -9.84
C ALA A 207 15.35 -17.98 -11.36
N LYS A 208 14.39 -18.50 -12.15
CA LYS A 208 14.43 -18.44 -13.61
C LYS A 208 14.27 -17.01 -14.13
N TYR A 209 13.28 -16.27 -13.63
CA TYR A 209 12.88 -14.99 -14.23
C TYR A 209 13.43 -13.76 -13.52
N VAL A 210 13.84 -13.84 -12.25
CA VAL A 210 14.23 -12.66 -11.46
C VAL A 210 15.75 -12.53 -11.40
N ASN A 211 16.24 -11.30 -11.55
CA ASN A 211 17.66 -10.93 -11.48
C ASN A 211 17.99 -10.22 -10.17
N LYS A 212 17.23 -9.16 -9.89
CA LYS A 212 17.36 -8.35 -8.69
C LYS A 212 15.99 -8.19 -8.05
N TRP A 213 15.96 -8.15 -6.73
CA TRP A 213 14.80 -7.72 -5.97
C TRP A 213 15.21 -6.58 -5.06
N ILE A 214 14.64 -5.40 -5.32
CA ILE A 214 14.79 -4.20 -4.52
C ILE A 214 13.49 -4.02 -3.73
N CYS A 215 13.59 -4.07 -2.40
CA CYS A 215 12.45 -3.91 -1.52
C CYS A 215 12.48 -2.53 -0.86
N ILE A 216 11.35 -1.84 -0.81
CA ILE A 216 11.20 -0.51 -0.21
C ILE A 216 10.15 -0.61 0.90
N ALA A 217 10.56 -0.34 2.14
CA ALA A 217 9.69 -0.22 3.32
C ALA A 217 8.79 -1.45 3.60
N SER A 218 9.26 -2.66 3.32
CA SER A 218 8.44 -3.86 3.55
C SER A 218 8.39 -4.22 5.05
N PRO A 219 7.20 -4.42 5.64
CA PRO A 219 7.06 -4.84 7.04
C PRO A 219 7.33 -6.34 7.20
N PHE A 220 8.60 -6.77 7.05
CA PHE A 220 8.95 -8.19 7.05
C PHE A 220 8.49 -8.94 8.31
N GLN A 221 8.51 -8.27 9.47
CA GLN A 221 8.05 -8.82 10.74
C GLN A 221 6.70 -8.22 11.20
N GLY A 222 6.02 -7.48 10.33
CA GLY A 222 4.79 -6.76 10.65
C GLY A 222 5.00 -5.32 11.07
N ALA A 223 3.91 -4.58 11.27
CA ALA A 223 3.90 -3.18 11.67
C ALA A 223 3.01 -3.03 12.91
N PRO A 224 3.55 -3.23 14.13
CA PRO A 224 2.76 -3.49 15.32
C PRO A 224 1.68 -2.45 15.62
N GLY A 225 2.07 -1.17 15.76
CA GLY A 225 1.15 -0.11 16.13
C GLY A 225 0.09 0.13 15.04
N CYS A 226 0.51 0.28 13.78
CA CYS A 226 -0.43 0.55 12.70
C CYS A 226 -1.40 -0.61 12.43
N ILE A 227 -0.94 -1.86 12.45
CA ILE A 227 -1.76 -3.01 12.02
C ILE A 227 -2.70 -3.49 13.12
N ASN A 228 -2.24 -3.57 14.37
CA ASN A 228 -3.13 -3.92 15.49
C ASN A 228 -4.27 -2.90 15.61
N ASP A 229 -3.96 -1.61 15.47
CA ASP A 229 -4.96 -0.54 15.50
C ASP A 229 -5.88 -0.54 14.28
N SER A 230 -5.35 -0.80 13.08
CA SER A 230 -6.16 -0.93 11.86
C SER A 230 -7.23 -2.02 11.99
N LEU A 231 -6.90 -3.11 12.68
CA LEU A 231 -7.84 -4.20 12.95
C LEU A 231 -8.91 -3.82 13.99
N LEU A 232 -8.56 -3.03 15.01
CA LEU A 232 -9.45 -2.67 16.12
C LEU A 232 -10.32 -1.46 15.82
N THR A 233 -9.76 -0.37 15.31
CA THR A 233 -10.49 0.90 15.14
C THR A 233 -10.53 1.38 13.69
N GLY A 234 -9.81 0.70 12.79
CA GLY A 234 -9.75 1.00 11.36
C GLY A 234 -8.52 1.78 10.93
N LEU A 235 -8.40 1.99 9.62
CA LEU A 235 -7.27 2.70 9.01
C LEU A 235 -7.76 3.99 8.35
N GLN A 236 -6.94 5.03 8.47
CA GLN A 236 -7.16 6.29 7.77
C GLN A 236 -5.84 6.75 7.15
N PHE A 237 -5.88 7.04 5.85
CA PHE A 237 -4.69 7.38 5.06
C PHE A 237 -4.40 8.89 5.00
N VAL A 238 -5.37 9.72 5.39
CA VAL A 238 -5.30 11.18 5.36
C VAL A 238 -5.92 11.74 6.63
N TYR A 239 -5.22 12.64 7.32
CA TYR A 239 -5.66 13.25 8.57
C TYR A 239 -6.02 14.73 8.37
N GLY A 240 -6.88 15.29 9.22
CA GLY A 240 -7.33 16.68 9.14
C GLY A 240 -8.55 16.89 8.23
N PHE A 241 -8.80 18.13 7.79
CA PHE A 241 -9.99 18.48 6.99
C PHE A 241 -10.10 17.68 5.68
N GLU A 242 -8.97 17.25 5.13
CA GLU A 242 -8.94 16.46 3.90
C GLU A 242 -9.51 15.05 4.08
N SER A 243 -9.53 14.52 5.31
CA SER A 243 -10.03 13.18 5.61
C SER A 243 -11.52 13.02 5.32
N PHE A 244 -12.30 14.11 5.29
CA PHE A 244 -13.73 14.11 4.94
C PHE A 244 -14.00 13.67 3.50
N PHE A 245 -12.99 13.77 2.62
CA PHE A 245 -13.12 13.37 1.23
C PHE A 245 -12.62 11.94 0.97
N PHE A 246 -12.11 11.24 1.99
CA PHE A 246 -11.64 9.87 1.87
C PHE A 246 -12.56 8.91 2.61
N VAL A 247 -12.28 7.62 2.47
CA VAL A 247 -13.01 6.58 3.19
C VAL A 247 -12.84 6.80 4.69
N SER A 248 -13.93 6.83 5.43
CA SER A 248 -13.93 7.03 6.88
C SER A 248 -13.28 5.83 7.58
N ARG A 249 -12.61 6.10 8.70
CA ARG A 249 -11.88 5.10 9.49
C ARG A 249 -12.77 3.88 9.83
N TRP A 250 -14.01 4.14 10.23
CA TRP A 250 -14.98 3.08 10.55
C TRP A 250 -15.43 2.26 9.32
N THR A 251 -15.64 2.93 8.18
CA THR A 251 -15.99 2.24 6.93
C THR A 251 -14.86 1.31 6.48
N MET A 252 -13.62 1.77 6.65
CA MET A 252 -12.42 0.98 6.39
C MET A 252 -12.30 -0.18 7.40
N HIS A 253 -12.49 0.07 8.69
CA HIS A 253 -12.49 -0.96 9.75
C HIS A 253 -13.36 -2.16 9.37
N GLN A 254 -14.60 -1.92 8.96
CA GLN A 254 -15.55 -2.97 8.57
C GLN A 254 -15.09 -3.79 7.35
N LEU A 255 -14.23 -3.25 6.49
CA LEU A 255 -13.58 -4.06 5.46
C LEU A 255 -12.39 -4.85 6.02
N LEU A 256 -11.53 -4.18 6.79
CA LEU A 256 -10.22 -4.71 7.20
C LEU A 256 -10.32 -5.94 8.10
N VAL A 257 -11.38 -6.06 8.93
CA VAL A 257 -11.64 -7.24 9.77
C VAL A 257 -11.81 -8.53 8.94
N GLU A 258 -12.20 -8.41 7.67
CA GLU A 258 -12.36 -9.55 6.76
C GLU A 258 -11.20 -9.68 5.75
N CYS A 259 -10.14 -8.86 5.85
CA CYS A 259 -9.03 -8.84 4.89
C CYS A 259 -7.81 -9.63 5.40
N PRO A 260 -7.44 -10.78 4.82
CA PRO A 260 -6.24 -11.53 5.20
C PRO A 260 -4.95 -10.72 5.16
N SER A 261 -4.86 -9.73 4.27
CA SER A 261 -3.69 -8.87 4.17
C SER A 261 -3.32 -8.12 5.45
N ILE A 262 -4.33 -7.70 6.23
CA ILE A 262 -4.11 -7.04 7.53
C ILE A 262 -3.54 -8.03 8.54
N TYR A 263 -4.15 -9.22 8.62
CA TYR A 263 -3.73 -10.28 9.52
C TYR A 263 -2.29 -10.75 9.23
N GLU A 264 -1.90 -10.78 7.96
CA GLU A 264 -0.56 -11.18 7.53
C GLU A 264 0.53 -10.14 7.88
N MET A 265 0.15 -8.90 8.19
CA MET A 265 1.04 -7.84 8.64
C MET A 265 1.02 -7.61 10.17
N LEU A 266 0.29 -8.43 10.92
CA LEU A 266 0.36 -8.42 12.39
C LEU A 266 1.80 -8.68 12.85
N PRO A 267 2.20 -8.15 14.03
CA PRO A 267 3.51 -8.41 14.60
C PRO A 267 3.82 -9.91 14.62
N ASN A 268 4.97 -10.31 14.09
CA ASN A 268 5.39 -11.70 14.11
C ASN A 268 5.67 -12.14 15.55
N PRO A 269 4.91 -13.10 16.12
CA PRO A 269 5.13 -13.57 17.49
C PRO A 269 6.41 -14.40 17.63
N ASP A 270 6.91 -14.98 16.54
CA ASP A 270 8.14 -15.77 16.52
C ASP A 270 9.40 -14.91 16.34
N PHE A 271 9.24 -13.61 16.09
CA PHE A 271 10.37 -12.70 15.92
C PHE A 271 10.84 -12.16 17.27
N ASN A 272 12.16 -12.20 17.47
CA ASN A 272 12.78 -11.70 18.71
C ASN A 272 12.95 -10.18 18.65
N TRP A 273 11.86 -9.46 18.86
CA TRP A 273 11.84 -8.00 19.00
C TRP A 273 12.75 -7.54 20.15
N LYS A 274 13.47 -6.43 19.98
CA LYS A 274 14.26 -5.78 21.06
C LYS A 274 13.39 -5.50 22.28
N GLU A 275 12.21 -4.95 22.04
CA GLU A 275 11.13 -4.79 23.01
C GLU A 275 9.87 -5.36 22.39
N LYS A 276 9.20 -6.27 23.09
CA LYS A 276 7.98 -6.89 22.55
C LYS A 276 6.89 -5.81 22.40
N PRO A 277 6.25 -5.70 21.21
CA PRO A 277 5.17 -4.77 21.04
C PRO A 277 3.96 -5.19 21.88
N ILE A 278 3.33 -4.22 22.54
CA ILE A 278 2.20 -4.46 23.45
C ILE A 278 0.97 -3.62 23.10
N ILE A 279 -0.21 -4.17 23.36
CA ILE A 279 -1.46 -3.43 23.39
C ILE A 279 -1.85 -3.25 24.85
N GLN A 280 -2.12 -2.02 25.24
CA GLN A 280 -2.48 -1.62 26.58
C GLN A 280 -3.93 -1.16 26.60
N VAL A 281 -4.69 -1.59 27.61
CA VAL A 281 -6.07 -1.15 27.80
C VAL A 281 -6.27 -0.76 29.25
N TRP A 282 -6.68 0.49 29.49
CA TRP A 282 -7.18 0.90 30.79
C TRP A 282 -8.59 0.33 30.98
N ARG A 283 -8.74 -0.72 31.78
CA ARG A 283 -10.02 -1.38 32.04
C ARG A 283 -10.66 -0.90 33.33
N LYS A 284 -11.99 -0.77 33.34
CA LYS A 284 -12.78 -0.57 34.55
C LYS A 284 -12.94 -1.91 35.26
N ASN A 285 -12.42 -2.05 36.48
CA ASN A 285 -12.59 -3.26 37.26
C ASN A 285 -13.93 -3.23 38.01
N PRO A 286 -14.95 -4.02 37.61
CA PRO A 286 -16.26 -4.00 38.26
C PRO A 286 -16.23 -4.56 39.69
N GLU A 287 -15.25 -5.38 40.04
CA GLU A 287 -15.10 -5.96 41.38
C GLU A 287 -14.43 -5.00 42.38
N LYS A 288 -13.82 -3.91 41.88
CA LYS A 288 -13.13 -2.90 42.67
C LYS A 288 -13.74 -1.51 42.50
N ASP A 289 -15.07 -1.41 42.61
CA ASP A 289 -15.84 -0.14 42.49
C ASP A 289 -15.57 0.66 41.19
N GLY A 290 -15.12 -0.01 40.12
CA GLY A 290 -14.78 0.64 38.86
C GLY A 290 -13.43 1.34 38.83
N ILE A 291 -12.48 0.98 39.72
CA ILE A 291 -11.10 1.45 39.65
C ILE A 291 -10.49 1.06 38.30
N ALA A 292 -9.77 2.01 37.71
CA ALA A 292 -9.06 1.82 36.44
C ALA A 292 -7.77 1.00 36.65
N GLU A 293 -7.64 -0.10 35.92
CA GLU A 293 -6.46 -0.97 35.92
C GLU A 293 -5.89 -1.07 34.50
N LEU A 294 -4.56 -0.98 34.37
CA LEU A 294 -3.90 -1.13 33.08
C LEU A 294 -3.63 -2.61 32.81
N VAL A 295 -4.23 -3.14 31.73
CA VAL A 295 -4.01 -4.51 31.26
C VAL A 295 -3.14 -4.48 30.02
N LEU A 296 -2.17 -5.38 29.96
CA LEU A 296 -1.20 -5.49 28.86
C LEU A 296 -1.45 -6.78 28.09
N TYR A 297 -1.45 -6.69 26.77
CA TYR A 297 -1.63 -7.80 25.83
C TYR A 297 -0.40 -7.86 24.92
N GLU A 298 0.39 -8.93 25.05
CA GLU A 298 1.50 -9.22 24.13
C GLU A 298 0.98 -9.85 22.82
N ALA A 299 1.85 -10.00 21.82
CA ALA A 299 1.49 -10.57 20.51
C ALA A 299 0.88 -11.99 20.58
N THR A 300 1.17 -12.79 21.60
CA THR A 300 0.56 -14.11 21.80
C THR A 300 -0.84 -14.04 22.41
N ASP A 301 -1.14 -12.97 23.15
CA ASP A 301 -2.38 -12.81 23.91
C ASP A 301 -3.37 -11.83 23.24
N CYS A 302 -2.93 -11.13 22.19
CA CYS A 302 -3.74 -10.15 21.46
C CYS A 302 -4.99 -10.76 20.79
N VAL A 303 -4.98 -12.06 20.50
CA VAL A 303 -6.15 -12.77 19.96
C VAL A 303 -7.34 -12.67 20.89
N SER A 304 -7.13 -12.86 22.20
CA SER A 304 -8.21 -12.76 23.19
C SER A 304 -8.81 -11.34 23.25
N LEU A 305 -7.95 -10.32 23.14
CA LEU A 305 -8.37 -8.93 23.04
C LEU A 305 -9.21 -8.69 21.79
N PHE A 306 -8.77 -9.19 20.62
CA PHE A 306 -9.51 -9.00 19.36
C PHE A 306 -10.88 -9.70 19.40
N GLU A 307 -10.95 -10.92 19.94
CA GLU A 307 -12.21 -11.64 20.11
C GLU A 307 -13.18 -10.89 21.03
N GLU A 308 -12.70 -10.35 22.14
CA GLU A 308 -13.53 -9.59 23.09
C GLU A 308 -13.99 -8.24 22.48
N ALA A 309 -13.06 -7.48 21.88
CA ALA A 309 -13.33 -6.16 21.31
C ALA A 309 -14.26 -6.22 20.08
N LEU A 310 -14.11 -7.25 19.24
CA LEU A 310 -14.90 -7.39 18.01
C LEU A 310 -16.13 -8.27 18.19
N LYS A 311 -16.40 -8.82 19.38
CA LYS A 311 -17.50 -9.77 19.64
C LYS A 311 -18.86 -9.28 19.11
N ASN A 312 -19.15 -8.01 19.34
CA ASN A 312 -20.39 -7.36 18.95
C ASN A 312 -20.17 -6.38 17.78
N ASN A 313 -19.09 -6.55 17.02
CA ASN A 313 -18.82 -5.71 15.86
C ASN A 313 -19.85 -6.02 14.78
N GLU A 314 -20.77 -5.09 14.56
CA GLU A 314 -21.87 -5.22 13.62
C GLU A 314 -21.64 -4.30 12.41
N VAL A 315 -21.92 -4.80 11.21
CA VAL A 315 -22.10 -3.96 10.02
C VAL A 315 -23.44 -3.28 10.13
N LEU A 316 -23.34 -1.97 10.30
CA LEU A 316 -24.30 -0.95 9.91
C LEU A 316 -24.98 -1.29 8.57
N THR A 317 -26.22 -1.76 8.66
CA THR A 317 -27.26 -1.82 7.62
C THR A 317 -26.78 -1.81 6.15
N TYR A 318 -26.29 -2.95 5.64
CA TYR A 318 -26.08 -3.14 4.20
C TYR A 318 -27.41 -3.53 3.54
N ASN A 319 -27.94 -2.69 2.64
CA ASN A 319 -29.24 -2.90 1.99
C ASN A 319 -30.38 -3.24 2.97
N GLY A 320 -30.40 -2.60 4.15
CA GLY A 320 -31.41 -2.86 5.18
C GLY A 320 -31.12 -4.04 6.12
N LYS A 321 -30.02 -4.78 5.93
CA LYS A 321 -29.65 -5.96 6.74
C LYS A 321 -28.40 -5.69 7.57
N THR A 322 -28.42 -6.13 8.84
CA THR A 322 -27.23 -6.14 9.71
C THR A 322 -26.41 -7.40 9.44
N ILE A 323 -25.09 -7.26 9.38
CA ILE A 323 -24.14 -8.38 9.17
C ILE A 323 -23.12 -8.34 10.30
N ALA A 324 -22.98 -9.39 11.10
CA ALA A 324 -21.94 -9.43 12.12
C ALA A 324 -20.55 -9.63 11.50
N LEU A 325 -19.56 -8.88 11.98
CA LEU A 325 -18.15 -8.97 11.61
C LEU A 325 -17.26 -9.16 12.86
N PRO A 326 -17.42 -10.28 13.58
CA PRO A 326 -16.54 -10.59 14.70
C PRO A 326 -15.11 -10.84 14.22
N PHE A 327 -14.16 -10.89 15.15
CA PHE A 327 -12.80 -11.29 14.83
C PHE A 327 -12.77 -12.62 14.07
N ASN A 328 -12.26 -12.60 12.84
CA ASN A 328 -12.32 -13.76 11.97
C ASN A 328 -11.15 -14.73 12.23
N MET A 329 -11.42 -15.74 13.04
CA MET A 329 -10.42 -16.78 13.39
C MET A 329 -9.94 -17.60 12.18
N SER A 330 -10.77 -17.74 11.14
CA SER A 330 -10.37 -18.43 9.91
C SER A 330 -9.32 -17.64 9.14
N VAL A 331 -9.48 -16.31 9.08
CA VAL A 331 -8.48 -15.41 8.50
C VAL A 331 -7.18 -15.44 9.31
N PHE A 332 -7.28 -15.39 10.64
CA PHE A 332 -6.11 -15.47 11.52
C PHE A 332 -5.31 -16.78 11.35
N LYS A 333 -6.00 -17.92 11.27
CA LYS A 333 -5.38 -19.22 10.97
C LYS A 333 -4.69 -19.22 9.61
N TRP A 334 -5.35 -18.64 8.59
CA TRP A 334 -4.77 -18.53 7.25
C TRP A 334 -3.49 -17.68 7.24
N ALA A 335 -3.52 -16.53 7.93
CA ALA A 335 -2.38 -15.61 8.05
C ALA A 335 -1.23 -16.23 8.83
N THR A 336 -1.51 -17.01 9.89
CA THR A 336 -0.50 -17.80 10.62
C THR A 336 0.20 -18.79 9.68
N GLU A 337 -0.52 -19.43 8.77
CA GLU A 337 0.10 -20.31 7.77
C GLU A 337 0.93 -19.53 6.75
N THR A 338 0.44 -18.37 6.30
CA THR A 338 1.23 -17.46 5.46
C THR A 338 2.53 -17.03 6.15
N ARG A 339 2.49 -16.77 7.47
CA ARG A 339 3.68 -16.44 8.27
C ARG A 339 4.71 -17.57 8.26
N ARG A 340 4.28 -18.84 8.32
CA ARG A 340 5.21 -19.98 8.18
C ARG A 340 5.92 -19.99 6.83
N ILE A 341 5.18 -19.74 5.75
CA ILE A 341 5.74 -19.64 4.38
C ILE A 341 6.73 -18.49 4.26
N LEU A 342 6.44 -17.34 4.88
CA LEU A 342 7.34 -16.19 4.93
C LEU A 342 8.62 -16.55 5.71
N ASN A 343 8.49 -17.17 6.88
CA ASN A 343 9.63 -17.50 7.75
C ASN A 343 10.58 -18.53 7.11
N THR A 344 10.08 -19.44 6.27
CA THR A 344 10.90 -20.44 5.56
C THR A 344 11.40 -19.98 4.19
N ALA A 345 11.03 -18.77 3.74
CA ALA A 345 11.38 -18.26 2.42
C ALA A 345 12.91 -18.13 2.25
N GLN A 346 13.45 -18.73 1.19
CA GLN A 346 14.87 -18.67 0.85
C GLN A 346 15.06 -17.94 -0.48
N LEU A 347 15.95 -16.95 -0.47
CA LEU A 347 16.34 -16.24 -1.68
C LEU A 347 17.26 -17.14 -2.52
N PRO A 348 16.98 -17.37 -3.83
CA PRO A 348 17.89 -18.11 -4.68
C PRO A 348 19.25 -17.39 -4.80
N ASP A 349 20.35 -18.13 -4.78
CA ASP A 349 21.72 -17.58 -4.88
C ASP A 349 21.97 -16.75 -6.16
N THR A 350 21.17 -16.99 -7.19
CA THR A 350 21.24 -16.27 -8.47
C THR A 350 20.56 -14.90 -8.45
N VAL A 351 19.85 -14.54 -7.38
CA VAL A 351 19.10 -13.28 -7.26
C VAL A 351 19.80 -12.35 -6.28
N SER A 352 20.07 -11.11 -6.71
CA SER A 352 20.59 -10.08 -5.80
C SER A 352 19.45 -9.36 -5.07
N PHE A 353 19.54 -9.27 -3.75
CA PHE A 353 18.54 -8.56 -2.93
C PHE A 353 19.10 -7.25 -2.38
N TYR A 354 18.27 -6.21 -2.40
CA TYR A 354 18.54 -4.87 -1.86
C TYR A 354 17.34 -4.42 -1.04
N ASN A 355 17.59 -3.67 0.03
CA ASN A 355 16.54 -3.19 0.93
C ASN A 355 16.70 -1.70 1.20
N ILE A 356 15.61 -0.95 1.07
CA ILE A 356 15.49 0.45 1.47
C ILE A 356 14.44 0.50 2.57
N TYR A 357 14.76 1.12 3.69
CA TYR A 357 13.83 1.33 4.80
C TYR A 357 13.80 2.81 5.19
N GLY A 358 12.64 3.29 5.64
CA GLY A 358 12.52 4.68 6.11
C GLY A 358 13.02 4.83 7.54
N THR A 359 13.50 6.03 7.86
CA THR A 359 14.09 6.36 9.16
C THR A 359 13.75 7.79 9.58
N SER A 360 13.97 8.10 10.85
CA SER A 360 13.82 9.41 11.49
C SER A 360 12.38 9.93 11.54
N TYR A 361 11.40 9.02 11.58
CA TYR A 361 9.99 9.35 11.82
C TYR A 361 9.45 8.51 12.98
N ASP A 362 8.68 9.18 13.85
CA ASP A 362 7.96 8.54 14.95
C ASP A 362 6.96 7.53 14.38
N THR A 363 7.23 6.25 14.65
CA THR A 363 6.46 5.14 14.09
C THR A 363 5.70 4.43 15.19
N PRO A 364 4.35 4.37 15.11
CA PRO A 364 3.53 3.72 16.12
C PRO A 364 4.00 2.30 16.42
N TYR A 365 4.27 2.03 17.71
CA TYR A 365 4.80 0.75 18.16
C TYR A 365 3.83 0.06 19.13
N ASP A 366 3.68 0.61 20.34
CA ASP A 366 2.66 0.17 21.28
C ASP A 366 1.40 1.00 21.14
N ILE A 367 0.27 0.42 21.53
CA ILE A 367 -1.04 1.06 21.46
C ILE A 367 -1.64 1.08 22.85
N CYS A 368 -2.24 2.20 23.25
CA CYS A 368 -2.95 2.35 24.50
C CYS A 368 -4.39 2.83 24.25
N TYR A 369 -5.37 2.09 24.77
CA TYR A 369 -6.78 2.42 24.72
C TYR A 369 -7.31 2.83 26.09
N GLY A 370 -8.13 3.89 26.11
CA GLY A 370 -8.65 4.49 27.34
C GLY A 370 -7.57 5.23 28.14
N SER A 371 -7.94 5.68 29.34
CA SER A 371 -7.01 6.33 30.27
C SER A 371 -7.41 6.03 31.71
N LYS A 372 -6.53 6.35 32.68
CA LYS A 372 -6.86 6.24 34.10
C LYS A 372 -8.13 7.00 34.50
N THR A 373 -8.42 8.13 33.84
CA THR A 373 -9.61 8.97 34.08
C THR A 373 -10.82 8.57 33.25
N SER A 374 -10.62 7.83 32.16
CA SER A 374 -11.68 7.35 31.27
C SER A 374 -11.36 5.91 30.83
N PRO A 375 -11.46 4.94 31.75
CA PRO A 375 -11.19 3.53 31.45
C PRO A 375 -12.31 2.93 30.59
N ILE A 376 -11.95 1.93 29.80
CA ILE A 376 -12.84 1.09 29.00
C ILE A 376 -13.69 0.22 29.92
N GLY A 377 -15.01 0.34 29.79
CA GLY A 377 -15.97 -0.49 30.53
C GLY A 377 -16.22 -1.81 29.83
N ASP A 378 -16.80 -1.72 28.64
CA ASP A 378 -16.99 -2.85 27.73
C ASP A 378 -15.91 -2.86 26.65
N MET A 379 -15.33 -4.03 26.36
CA MET A 379 -14.21 -4.12 25.43
C MET A 379 -14.58 -3.75 23.99
N SER A 380 -15.87 -3.82 23.62
CA SER A 380 -16.35 -3.33 22.33
C SER A 380 -16.20 -1.81 22.16
N GLU A 381 -16.07 -1.06 23.26
CA GLU A 381 -15.80 0.39 23.21
C GLU A 381 -14.44 0.70 22.58
N VAL A 382 -13.48 -0.23 22.66
CA VAL A 382 -12.13 -0.06 22.07
C VAL A 382 -12.21 0.38 20.61
N CYS A 383 -13.08 -0.27 19.84
CA CYS A 383 -13.26 -0.04 18.40
C CYS A 383 -13.72 1.39 18.06
N HIS A 384 -14.24 2.11 19.05
CA HIS A 384 -14.76 3.48 18.93
C HIS A 384 -13.92 4.52 19.67
N THR A 385 -12.74 4.12 20.18
CA THR A 385 -11.82 5.04 20.85
C THR A 385 -10.72 5.55 19.92
N VAL A 386 -10.08 6.64 20.31
CA VAL A 386 -8.84 7.11 19.68
C VAL A 386 -7.67 6.55 20.49
N PRO A 387 -6.82 5.70 19.90
CA PRO A 387 -5.64 5.18 20.59
C PRO A 387 -4.62 6.28 20.87
N ALA A 388 -3.85 6.09 21.94
CA ALA A 388 -2.54 6.73 22.09
C ALA A 388 -1.45 5.72 21.67
N TYR A 389 -0.34 6.22 21.14
CA TYR A 389 0.78 5.37 20.73
C TYR A 389 2.05 5.72 21.51
N THR A 390 2.89 4.71 21.73
CA THR A 390 4.33 4.93 21.87
C THR A 390 4.97 4.81 20.49
N TYR A 391 6.16 5.39 20.34
CA TYR A 391 6.82 5.47 19.05
C TYR A 391 8.24 4.93 19.12
N VAL A 392 8.64 4.29 18.03
CA VAL A 392 10.03 3.93 17.74
C VAL A 392 10.46 4.55 16.40
N ASP A 393 11.74 4.48 16.09
CA ASP A 393 12.25 4.97 14.81
C ASP A 393 11.78 4.09 13.64
N GLY A 394 11.40 4.73 12.53
CA GLY A 394 10.82 4.11 11.34
C GLY A 394 10.38 5.14 10.31
N ASP A 395 9.29 4.81 9.62
CA ASP A 395 8.76 5.57 8.48
C ASP A 395 7.31 6.06 8.67
N CYS A 396 6.86 6.24 9.92
CA CYS A 396 5.46 6.47 10.32
C CYS A 396 4.54 5.24 10.21
N THR A 397 4.98 4.13 9.62
CA THR A 397 4.17 2.91 9.50
C THR A 397 4.91 1.66 9.98
N VAL A 398 6.12 1.44 9.46
CA VAL A 398 6.93 0.25 9.69
C VAL A 398 8.16 0.64 10.52
N PRO A 399 8.34 0.02 11.71
CA PRO A 399 9.56 0.19 12.49
C PRO A 399 10.79 -0.27 11.72
N ILE A 400 11.94 0.42 11.91
CA ILE A 400 13.22 0.03 11.30
C ILE A 400 13.55 -1.44 11.57
N GLU A 401 13.31 -1.89 12.81
CA GLU A 401 13.60 -3.26 13.23
C GLU A 401 12.87 -4.30 12.35
N SER A 402 11.60 -4.05 12.05
CA SER A 402 10.81 -4.92 11.16
C SER A 402 11.28 -4.82 9.71
N ALA A 403 11.52 -3.59 9.22
CA ALA A 403 11.93 -3.36 7.84
C ALA A 403 13.32 -3.94 7.51
N MET A 404 14.22 -4.00 8.48
CA MET A 404 15.56 -4.59 8.32
C MET A 404 15.58 -6.11 8.52
N ALA A 405 14.61 -6.69 9.22
CA ALA A 405 14.54 -8.10 9.55
C ALA A 405 14.01 -8.96 8.38
N ASP A 406 14.55 -8.73 7.18
CA ASP A 406 14.18 -9.46 5.97
C ASP A 406 14.69 -10.91 5.96
N GLY A 407 15.77 -11.21 6.68
CA GLY A 407 16.34 -12.56 6.80
C GLY A 407 17.18 -13.00 5.59
N PHE A 408 17.51 -12.11 4.66
CA PHE A 408 18.31 -12.40 3.47
C PHE A 408 19.74 -11.86 3.58
N SER A 409 20.65 -12.39 2.77
CA SER A 409 21.98 -11.80 2.58
C SER A 409 21.90 -10.65 1.57
N ALA A 410 21.36 -9.51 2.01
CA ALA A 410 21.22 -8.32 1.16
C ALA A 410 22.58 -7.80 0.71
N LYS A 411 22.69 -7.42 -0.56
CA LYS A 411 23.88 -6.74 -1.11
C LYS A 411 24.08 -5.36 -0.47
N GLU A 412 22.98 -4.68 -0.18
CA GLU A 412 22.98 -3.38 0.50
C GLU A 412 21.64 -3.19 1.24
N ARG A 413 21.69 -2.61 2.44
CA ARG A 413 20.53 -2.10 3.16
C ARG A 413 20.75 -0.62 3.45
N VAL A 414 19.82 0.23 3.04
CA VAL A 414 19.98 1.68 3.18
C VAL A 414 18.78 2.28 3.88
N GLY A 415 19.03 2.97 4.99
CA GLY A 415 18.05 3.82 5.65
C GLY A 415 17.95 5.15 4.93
N VAL A 416 16.73 5.59 4.62
CA VAL A 416 16.46 6.89 4.00
C VAL A 416 15.51 7.68 4.88
N LYS A 417 15.82 8.95 5.13
CA LYS A 417 14.97 9.85 5.92
C LYS A 417 13.76 10.31 5.10
N ALA A 418 12.72 9.49 5.06
CA ALA A 418 11.42 9.80 4.48
C ALA A 418 10.34 8.95 5.18
N ASP A 419 9.11 9.46 5.19
CA ASP A 419 7.95 8.67 5.62
C ASP A 419 7.65 7.54 4.62
N HIS A 420 6.77 6.62 5.00
CA HIS A 420 6.48 5.37 4.31
C HIS A 420 6.10 5.56 2.84
N ARG A 421 5.38 6.65 2.52
CA ARG A 421 4.96 6.99 1.15
C ARG A 421 5.99 7.88 0.46
N GLY A 422 6.60 8.81 1.19
CA GLY A 422 7.64 9.72 0.71
C GLY A 422 8.84 8.98 0.13
N LEU A 423 9.13 7.76 0.58
CA LEU A 423 10.15 6.90 -0.02
C LEU A 423 9.94 6.63 -1.52
N LEU A 424 8.71 6.67 -2.03
CA LEU A 424 8.44 6.42 -3.46
C LEU A 424 8.73 7.62 -4.37
N CYS A 425 8.88 8.81 -3.79
CA CYS A 425 9.23 10.05 -4.50
C CYS A 425 10.54 10.69 -4.00
N ASP A 426 11.28 10.01 -3.12
CA ASP A 426 12.52 10.53 -2.55
C ASP A 426 13.69 10.45 -3.53
N GLU A 427 14.40 11.57 -3.70
CA GLU A 427 15.52 11.68 -4.64
C GLU A 427 16.73 10.80 -4.26
N ASN A 428 16.93 10.49 -2.97
CA ASN A 428 18.00 9.58 -2.56
C ASN A 428 17.61 8.13 -2.87
N VAL A 429 16.33 7.76 -2.71
CA VAL A 429 15.81 6.48 -3.22
C VAL A 429 16.04 6.38 -4.73
N PHE A 430 15.73 7.42 -5.50
CA PHE A 430 15.98 7.41 -6.95
C PHE A 430 17.45 7.27 -7.31
N LYS A 431 18.37 7.89 -6.56
CA LYS A 431 19.82 7.68 -6.75
C LYS A 431 20.24 6.22 -6.48
N LEU A 432 19.70 5.60 -5.43
CA LEU A 432 19.95 4.19 -5.11
C LEU A 432 19.41 3.26 -6.20
N LEU A 433 18.17 3.50 -6.67
CA LEU A 433 17.58 2.73 -7.76
C LEU A 433 18.42 2.84 -9.04
N LYS A 434 18.82 4.07 -9.42
CA LYS A 434 19.71 4.29 -10.58
C LYS A 434 21.04 3.54 -10.42
N LYS A 435 21.65 3.59 -9.24
CA LYS A 435 22.89 2.86 -8.89
C LYS A 435 22.72 1.36 -9.05
N TRP A 436 21.71 0.76 -8.43
CA TRP A 436 21.53 -0.70 -8.40
C TRP A 436 21.01 -1.29 -9.70
N LEU A 437 20.29 -0.50 -10.50
CA LEU A 437 19.88 -0.85 -11.86
C LEU A 437 21.00 -0.59 -12.89
N GLY A 438 22.06 0.15 -12.52
CA GLY A 438 23.15 0.51 -13.44
C GLY A 438 22.71 1.49 -14.53
N VAL A 439 21.79 2.40 -14.23
CA VAL A 439 21.21 3.35 -15.18
C VAL A 439 21.51 4.81 -14.81
N SER A 440 21.41 5.69 -15.80
CA SER A 440 21.51 7.14 -15.64
C SER A 440 20.47 7.83 -16.51
N GLU A 441 20.11 9.07 -16.17
CA GLU A 441 19.17 9.86 -16.97
C GLU A 441 19.75 10.19 -18.35
N ILE A 442 18.96 9.93 -19.39
CA ILE A 442 19.35 10.23 -20.78
C ILE A 442 19.19 11.74 -21.05
N ASN A 443 18.28 12.40 -20.33
CA ASN A 443 17.84 13.78 -20.59
C ASN A 443 18.49 14.86 -19.71
N ALA A 444 19.47 14.54 -18.86
CA ALA A 444 20.16 15.51 -18.00
C ALA A 444 20.79 16.69 -18.80
N ARG A 445 21.08 16.50 -20.10
CA ARG A 445 21.57 17.57 -20.99
C ARG A 445 20.53 18.63 -21.40
N HIS A 446 19.23 18.39 -21.17
CA HIS A 446 18.16 19.31 -21.60
C HIS A 446 17.46 20.08 -20.46
N ARG A 447 17.68 19.73 -19.18
CA ARG A 447 17.03 20.40 -18.03
C ARG A 447 17.69 21.71 -17.56
N LEU A 448 18.85 22.11 -18.10
CA LEU A 448 19.55 23.36 -17.72
C LEU A 448 18.84 24.69 -18.09
N SER A 449 17.58 24.68 -18.54
CA SER A 449 16.92 25.89 -19.07
C SER A 449 15.66 26.36 -18.36
N LYS A 450 15.09 25.66 -17.37
CA LYS A 450 13.84 26.14 -16.73
C LYS A 450 13.69 25.72 -15.26
N SER A 451 14.16 26.58 -14.36
CA SER A 451 13.29 27.29 -13.40
C SER A 451 14.18 28.07 -12.43
N LYS A 452 14.05 29.41 -12.46
CA LYS A 452 14.29 30.20 -11.26
C LYS A 452 12.98 30.13 -10.49
N VAL A 453 12.96 29.38 -9.39
CA VAL A 453 11.93 29.51 -8.37
C VAL A 453 12.23 30.79 -7.61
N VAL A 454 11.27 31.70 -7.57
CA VAL A 454 11.32 32.88 -6.71
C VAL A 454 10.68 32.47 -5.39
N ASP A 455 11.49 32.32 -4.36
CA ASP A 455 11.00 32.25 -2.98
C ASP A 455 10.53 33.65 -2.57
N LEU A 456 9.30 33.71 -2.04
CA LEU A 456 8.84 34.84 -1.24
C LEU A 456 8.45 34.30 0.13
N SER A 457 9.40 34.38 1.05
CA SER A 457 9.17 34.27 2.49
C SER A 457 8.36 35.48 2.96
N PRO A 458 7.35 35.33 3.84
CA PRO A 458 6.79 36.46 4.56
C PRO A 458 7.56 36.67 5.87
N GLU A 459 8.54 37.57 5.86
CA GLU A 459 8.93 38.27 7.09
C GLU A 459 7.95 39.43 7.33
N GLY A 460 7.51 39.57 8.57
CA GLY A 460 6.36 40.38 8.94
C GLY A 460 6.59 41.88 9.04
N SER A 461 5.50 42.60 9.33
CA SER A 461 5.43 43.79 10.22
C SER A 461 4.03 44.40 10.17
N CYS A 462 3.21 44.16 11.21
CA CYS A 462 2.63 45.14 12.14
C CYS A 462 1.68 44.41 13.09
#